data_AF-A0A3N6CLF8-F1
#
_entry.id   AF-A0A3N6CLF8-F1
#
_cell.length_a   1.000
_cell.length_b   1.000
_cell.length_c   1.000
_cell.angle_alpha   90.00
_cell.angle_beta   90.00
_cell.angle_gamma   90.00
#
_symmetry.space_group_name_H-M   'P 1'
#
loop_
_entity.id
_entity.type
_entity.pdbx_description
1 polymer ?
#
loop_
_entity_poly.entity_id
_entity_poly.type
_entity_poly.pdbx_seq_one_letter_code
_entity_poly.pdbx_strand_id
1 'polypeptide(L)'
;MVRTGLSALLIIGTWATAGLTQASAADTRSSSEPQASAGILTAMQRDLGLTKSQAEARLTAEKAATAVEGPARSAAGTSFGGSWYDADNERLTVAVTDSAKAGAVRAAGADVRIVGHTARELDRVKSRLDALSAPSGVSSWHVDPEANTVVVNVVASEQGDNDVRAFVAKARKAGPVTVKQTAEAPQTFAAGTVGGDPYYTGNVRCSIGFSVHGGFVTAGHCGQAGGAVRGWDGSAIGNFQGSSFPDNDYAWVNVGSGWWTVPVVLGWGTVSDQLVRGSNEAPIGASICRSGSTTHWHCGNVLAKNETVNYSQGAVHQMTKTSVCAEGGDSGGSFISGDQAQGVTSGGWGNCSSGGETWHQPINEILNRYGLTLHTA
;
A
#
# COMPACT_ATOMS: atom_id res chain seq x y z
N MET A 1 66.32 34.29 33.27
CA MET A 1 66.65 35.73 33.14
C MET A 1 65.35 36.45 32.83
N VAL A 2 64.72 37.10 33.82
CA VAL A 2 64.84 38.54 34.14
C VAL A 2 63.73 39.37 33.44
N ARG A 3 62.83 39.92 34.29
CA ARG A 3 62.14 41.23 34.23
C ARG A 3 61.00 41.44 33.22
N THR A 4 59.75 41.65 33.66
CA THR A 4 59.10 42.85 34.26
C THR A 4 58.92 44.05 33.32
N GLY A 5 57.69 44.57 33.29
CA GLY A 5 57.30 45.92 32.85
C GLY A 5 55.78 46.01 32.71
N LEU A 6 55.03 46.28 33.78
CA LEU A 6 54.46 47.59 34.15
C LEU A 6 53.88 48.41 32.98
N SER A 7 52.56 48.63 33.01
CA SER A 7 51.97 49.97 32.98
C SER A 7 50.49 49.93 33.34
N ALA A 8 50.12 50.78 34.29
CA ALA A 8 48.78 51.04 34.77
C ALA A 8 48.12 52.15 33.93
N LEU A 9 46.79 52.11 33.80
CA LEU A 9 45.97 53.30 33.63
C LEU A 9 44.53 53.02 34.08
N LEU A 10 44.15 53.68 35.18
CA LEU A 10 42.80 53.85 35.67
C LEU A 10 42.05 54.86 34.77
N ILE A 11 40.81 54.54 34.39
CA ILE A 11 39.77 55.55 34.16
C ILE A 11 38.51 55.09 34.90
N ILE A 12 38.04 55.98 35.78
CA ILE A 12 36.79 55.89 36.54
C ILE A 12 35.66 56.44 35.65
N GLY A 13 34.57 55.68 35.51
CA GLY A 13 33.35 56.11 34.86
C GLY A 13 32.13 55.49 35.54
N THR A 14 31.53 56.23 36.47
CA THR A 14 30.30 55.91 37.20
C THR A 14 29.06 56.12 36.33
N TRP A 15 28.23 55.09 36.11
CA TRP A 15 26.83 55.26 35.68
C TRP A 15 25.88 54.31 36.42
N ALA A 16 24.81 54.92 36.92
CA ALA A 16 23.70 54.46 37.75
C ALA A 16 23.12 53.07 37.47
N THR A 17 22.95 52.27 38.53
CA THR A 17 22.05 51.10 38.56
C THR A 17 20.63 51.55 38.95
N ALA A 18 19.71 51.58 37.97
CA ALA A 18 18.29 51.63 38.23
C ALA A 18 17.79 50.23 38.62
N GLY A 19 17.22 50.10 39.82
CA GLY A 19 16.61 48.87 40.30
C GLY A 19 15.33 48.56 39.51
N LEU A 20 15.27 47.35 38.94
CA LEU A 20 14.03 46.79 38.40
C LEU A 20 13.46 45.77 39.39
N THR A 21 12.23 46.03 39.76
CA THR A 21 11.35 45.21 40.59
C THR A 21 11.04 43.88 39.89
N GLN A 22 11.20 42.77 40.61
CA GLN A 22 10.75 41.45 40.14
C GLN A 22 9.21 41.40 40.21
N ALA A 23 8.56 41.46 39.05
CA ALA A 23 7.16 41.09 38.91
C ALA A 23 7.06 39.55 38.99
N SER A 24 6.50 39.03 40.08
CA SER A 24 6.07 37.63 40.15
C SER A 24 4.83 37.47 39.27
N ALA A 25 5.00 36.87 38.09
CA ALA A 25 3.89 36.36 37.32
C ALA A 25 3.35 35.12 38.05
N ALA A 26 2.15 35.24 38.62
CA ALA A 26 1.38 34.10 39.08
C ALA A 26 1.05 33.24 37.87
N ASP A 27 1.73 32.10 37.78
CA ASP A 27 1.58 31.13 36.71
C ASP A 27 0.29 30.33 36.99
N THR A 28 -0.87 30.87 36.59
CA THR A 28 -2.13 30.12 36.56
C THR A 28 -2.08 29.15 35.40
N ARG A 29 -1.24 28.11 35.51
CA ARG A 29 -1.34 26.94 34.64
C ARG A 29 -2.62 26.21 35.03
N SER A 30 -3.70 26.57 34.34
CA SER A 30 -4.84 25.67 34.18
C SER A 30 -4.28 24.38 33.57
N SER A 31 -4.07 23.37 34.41
CA SER A 31 -3.76 22.02 33.98
C SER A 31 -5.03 21.39 33.40
N SER A 32 -5.46 21.87 32.23
CA SER A 32 -6.31 21.05 31.38
C SER A 32 -5.43 19.94 30.83
N GLU A 33 -5.72 18.69 31.19
CA GLU A 33 -5.20 17.53 30.46
C GLU A 33 -5.31 17.77 28.94
N PRO A 34 -4.41 17.21 28.10
CA PRO A 34 -4.56 17.33 26.67
C PRO A 34 -5.86 16.63 26.26
N GLN A 35 -6.92 17.44 26.13
CA GLN A 35 -8.19 17.06 25.54
C GLN A 35 -7.85 16.50 24.16
N ALA A 36 -8.37 15.31 23.85
CA ALA A 36 -8.16 14.71 22.54
C ALA A 36 -8.44 15.74 21.44
N SER A 37 -7.61 15.76 20.40
CA SER A 37 -7.75 16.80 19.37
C SER A 37 -9.18 16.79 18.83
N ALA A 38 -9.74 17.96 18.54
CA ALA A 38 -11.11 18.07 18.03
C ALA A 38 -11.36 17.19 16.79
N GLY A 39 -10.30 16.94 16.00
CA GLY A 39 -10.32 16.00 14.88
C GLY A 39 -10.56 14.55 15.31
N ILE A 40 -9.89 14.06 16.37
CA ILE A 40 -10.10 12.69 16.89
C ILE A 40 -11.55 12.52 17.37
N LEU A 41 -12.07 13.48 18.14
CA LEU A 41 -13.45 13.40 18.63
C LEU A 41 -14.47 13.41 17.48
N THR A 42 -14.22 14.20 16.43
CA THR A 42 -15.08 14.23 15.24
C THR A 42 -15.04 12.89 14.49
N ALA A 43 -13.86 12.29 14.35
CA ALA A 43 -13.71 10.97 13.73
C ALA A 43 -14.43 9.88 14.54
N MET A 44 -14.24 9.85 15.87
CA MET A 44 -14.93 8.88 16.75
C MET A 44 -16.45 9.00 16.69
N GLN A 45 -16.99 10.23 16.65
CA GLN A 45 -18.44 10.43 16.51
C GLN A 45 -18.95 9.84 15.20
N ARG A 46 -18.26 10.12 14.08
CA ARG A 46 -18.62 9.62 12.75
C ARG A 46 -18.51 8.10 12.66
N ASP A 47 -17.39 7.54 13.11
CA ASP A 47 -17.00 6.16 12.83
C ASP A 47 -17.57 5.16 13.86
N LEU A 48 -17.73 5.59 15.11
CA LEU A 48 -18.24 4.74 16.20
C LEU A 48 -19.69 5.07 16.58
N GLY A 49 -20.31 6.06 15.92
CA GLY A 49 -21.69 6.47 16.20
C GLY A 49 -21.90 7.11 17.58
N LEU A 50 -20.85 7.67 18.17
CA LEU A 50 -20.88 8.29 19.50
C LEU A 50 -21.32 9.76 19.42
N THR A 51 -21.88 10.28 20.51
CA THR A 51 -21.93 11.74 20.72
C THR A 51 -20.57 12.27 21.14
N LYS A 52 -20.34 13.59 21.05
CA LYS A 52 -19.10 14.21 21.54
C LYS A 52 -18.79 13.84 22.99
N SER A 53 -19.78 13.91 23.88
CA SER A 53 -19.59 13.57 25.30
C SER A 53 -19.28 12.09 25.51
N GLN A 54 -19.90 11.19 24.74
CA GLN A 54 -19.57 9.77 24.75
C GLN A 54 -18.15 9.51 24.24
N ALA A 55 -17.70 10.19 23.18
CA ALA A 55 -16.33 10.06 22.68
C ALA A 55 -15.29 10.56 23.70
N GLU A 56 -15.58 11.67 24.39
CA GLU A 56 -14.72 12.18 25.48
C GLU A 56 -14.65 11.20 26.67
N ALA A 57 -15.81 10.67 27.09
CA ALA A 57 -15.89 9.66 28.15
C ALA A 57 -15.14 8.38 27.77
N ARG A 58 -15.33 7.91 26.53
CA ARG A 58 -14.67 6.73 25.96
C ARG A 58 -13.16 6.85 26.01
N LEU A 59 -12.59 7.97 25.56
CA LEU A 59 -11.13 8.19 25.61
C LEU A 59 -10.59 8.22 27.04
N THR A 60 -11.35 8.81 27.97
CA THR A 60 -10.99 8.81 29.40
C THR A 60 -10.98 7.39 29.95
N ALA A 61 -11.99 6.60 29.64
CA ALA A 61 -12.12 5.21 30.06
C ALA A 61 -11.06 4.30 29.44
N GLU A 62 -10.76 4.45 28.14
CA GLU A 62 -9.69 3.71 27.44
C GLU A 62 -8.30 4.03 28.01
N LYS A 63 -8.05 5.30 28.35
CA LYS A 63 -6.81 5.72 29.05
C LYS A 63 -6.70 5.04 30.42
N ALA A 64 -7.80 5.01 31.19
CA ALA A 64 -7.83 4.33 32.48
C ALA A 64 -7.60 2.82 32.34
N ALA A 65 -8.27 2.17 31.39
CA ALA A 65 -8.11 0.76 31.08
C ALA A 65 -6.67 0.39 30.69
N THR A 66 -6.04 1.23 29.86
CA THR A 66 -4.62 1.08 29.45
C THR A 66 -3.69 1.17 30.66
N ALA A 67 -3.95 2.12 31.57
CA ALA A 67 -3.13 2.30 32.77
C ALA A 67 -3.21 1.11 33.76
N VAL A 68 -4.37 0.44 33.84
CA VAL A 68 -4.56 -0.69 34.77
C VAL A 68 -4.16 -2.05 34.18
N GLU A 69 -3.93 -2.17 32.86
CA GLU A 69 -3.64 -3.44 32.20
C GLU A 69 -2.41 -4.15 32.77
N GLY A 70 -1.26 -3.46 32.85
CA GLY A 70 -0.01 -4.01 33.37
C GLY A 70 -0.13 -4.51 34.82
N PRO A 71 -0.61 -3.67 35.77
CA PRO A 71 -0.88 -4.08 37.14
C PRO A 71 -1.87 -5.26 37.25
N ALA A 72 -3.00 -5.21 36.52
CA ALA A 72 -4.02 -6.25 36.57
C ALA A 72 -3.52 -7.59 36.01
N ARG A 73 -2.75 -7.56 34.91
CA ARG A 73 -2.05 -8.74 34.37
C ARG A 73 -1.04 -9.31 35.37
N SER A 74 -0.29 -8.45 36.06
CA SER A 74 0.67 -8.88 37.10
C SER A 74 -0.04 -9.54 38.28
N ALA A 75 -1.19 -8.99 38.70
CA ALA A 75 -2.02 -9.57 39.75
C ALA A 75 -2.61 -10.94 39.35
N ALA A 76 -2.97 -11.13 38.07
CA ALA A 76 -3.43 -12.41 37.53
C ALA A 76 -2.31 -13.47 37.49
N GLY A 77 -1.06 -13.05 37.27
CA GLY A 77 0.12 -13.92 37.26
C GLY A 77 0.02 -15.04 36.21
N THR A 78 0.37 -16.26 36.60
CA THR A 78 0.29 -17.45 35.71
C THR A 78 -1.14 -17.83 35.31
N SER A 79 -2.16 -17.29 35.99
CA SER A 79 -3.57 -17.57 35.70
C SER A 79 -4.16 -16.66 34.62
N PHE A 80 -3.39 -15.68 34.14
CA PHE A 80 -3.82 -14.72 33.11
C PHE A 80 -4.30 -15.42 31.84
N GLY A 81 -5.57 -15.21 31.49
CA GLY A 81 -6.26 -15.73 30.31
C GLY A 81 -6.32 -14.74 29.14
N GLY A 82 -5.84 -13.50 29.33
CA GLY A 82 -5.95 -12.40 28.38
C GLY A 82 -6.71 -11.21 28.96
N SER A 83 -6.81 -10.13 28.21
CA SER A 83 -7.56 -8.94 28.58
C SER A 83 -8.08 -8.18 27.36
N TRP A 84 -9.19 -7.47 27.52
CA TRP A 84 -9.77 -6.61 26.49
C TRP A 84 -10.47 -5.42 27.14
N TYR A 85 -10.63 -4.35 26.37
CA TYR A 85 -11.49 -3.24 26.75
C TYR A 85 -12.94 -3.61 26.45
N ASP A 86 -13.76 -3.66 27.48
CA ASP A 86 -15.20 -3.85 27.35
C ASP A 86 -15.84 -2.49 27.06
N ALA A 87 -16.35 -2.35 25.84
CA ALA A 87 -16.98 -1.13 25.35
C ALA A 87 -18.32 -0.81 26.03
N ASP A 88 -19.05 -1.83 26.48
CA ASP A 88 -20.38 -1.67 27.09
C ASP A 88 -20.26 -1.23 28.55
N ASN A 89 -19.23 -1.74 29.24
CA ASN A 89 -18.94 -1.41 30.63
C ASN A 89 -17.86 -0.32 30.79
N GLU A 90 -17.28 0.16 29.69
CA GLU A 90 -16.19 1.13 29.61
C GLU A 90 -14.98 0.80 30.50
N ARG A 91 -14.63 -0.47 30.66
CA ARG A 91 -13.58 -0.93 31.58
C ARG A 91 -12.73 -2.05 30.99
N LEU A 92 -11.51 -2.16 31.51
CA LEU A 92 -10.68 -3.33 31.22
C LEU A 92 -11.27 -4.57 31.88
N THR A 93 -11.52 -5.61 31.10
CA THR A 93 -11.78 -6.95 31.63
C THR A 93 -10.54 -7.82 31.49
N VAL A 94 -10.16 -8.49 32.57
CA VAL A 94 -9.06 -9.46 32.62
C VAL A 94 -9.65 -10.86 32.82
N ALA A 95 -9.34 -11.75 31.89
CA ALA A 95 -9.65 -13.16 32.02
C ALA A 95 -8.65 -13.83 32.96
N VAL A 96 -9.14 -14.65 33.89
CA VAL A 96 -8.31 -15.50 34.76
C VAL A 96 -8.85 -16.92 34.83
N THR A 97 -7.95 -17.89 34.90
CA THR A 97 -8.29 -19.32 35.05
C THR A 97 -8.48 -19.75 36.51
N ASP A 98 -7.93 -18.98 37.45
CA ASP A 98 -8.03 -19.22 38.90
C ASP A 98 -8.87 -18.11 39.56
N SER A 99 -10.01 -18.50 40.12
CA SER A 99 -10.93 -17.57 40.80
C SER A 99 -10.31 -16.93 42.04
N ALA A 100 -9.28 -17.54 42.65
CA ALA A 100 -8.54 -16.95 43.76
C ALA A 100 -7.78 -15.67 43.37
N LYS A 101 -7.49 -15.47 42.08
CA LYS A 101 -6.86 -14.24 41.57
C LYS A 101 -7.85 -13.09 41.37
N ALA A 102 -9.14 -13.37 41.32
CA ALA A 102 -10.15 -12.37 40.98
C ALA A 102 -10.15 -11.16 41.93
N GLY A 103 -9.92 -11.38 43.23
CA GLY A 103 -9.83 -10.29 44.20
C GLY A 103 -8.68 -9.32 43.93
N ALA A 104 -7.48 -9.86 43.66
CA ALA A 104 -6.29 -9.07 43.38
C ALA A 104 -6.42 -8.28 42.06
N VAL A 105 -7.02 -8.89 41.04
CA VAL A 105 -7.25 -8.23 39.74
C VAL A 105 -8.29 -7.11 39.85
N ARG A 106 -9.38 -7.32 40.61
CA ARG A 106 -10.36 -6.25 40.90
C ARG A 106 -9.75 -5.10 41.69
N ALA A 107 -8.90 -5.42 42.67
CA ALA A 107 -8.16 -4.41 43.44
C ALA A 107 -7.20 -3.58 42.56
N ALA A 108 -6.73 -4.12 41.44
CA ALA A 108 -5.94 -3.41 40.45
C ALA A 108 -6.77 -2.52 39.51
N GLY A 109 -8.11 -2.53 39.62
CA GLY A 109 -9.00 -1.65 38.86
C GLY A 109 -9.59 -2.24 37.59
N ALA A 110 -9.48 -3.56 37.37
CA ALA A 110 -10.07 -4.27 36.23
C ALA A 110 -11.29 -5.11 36.62
N ASP A 111 -12.20 -5.36 35.68
CA ASP A 111 -13.19 -6.41 35.80
C ASP A 111 -12.58 -7.77 35.54
N VAL A 112 -13.24 -8.82 36.02
CA VAL A 112 -12.72 -10.19 35.98
C VAL A 112 -13.72 -11.12 35.32
N ARG A 113 -13.23 -11.86 34.33
CA ARG A 113 -13.93 -13.02 33.76
C ARG A 113 -13.20 -14.30 34.12
N ILE A 114 -13.90 -15.29 34.63
CA ILE A 114 -13.33 -16.64 34.82
C ILE A 114 -13.40 -17.39 33.51
N VAL A 115 -12.28 -17.99 33.09
CA VAL A 115 -12.15 -18.69 31.80
C VAL A 115 -11.42 -20.03 31.96
N GLY A 116 -11.41 -20.86 30.91
CA GLY A 116 -10.83 -22.21 30.97
C GLY A 116 -9.33 -22.28 30.64
N HIS A 117 -8.84 -21.37 29.80
CA HIS A 117 -7.49 -21.44 29.22
C HIS A 117 -6.66 -20.19 29.57
N THR A 118 -5.38 -20.40 29.84
CA THR A 118 -4.44 -19.29 30.04
C THR A 118 -4.03 -18.69 28.70
N ALA A 119 -3.65 -17.41 28.68
CA ALA A 119 -3.12 -16.76 27.47
C ALA A 119 -1.90 -17.53 26.92
N ARG A 120 -1.04 -18.02 27.82
CA ARG A 120 0.14 -18.83 27.46
C ARG A 120 -0.23 -20.14 26.74
N GLU A 121 -1.34 -20.76 27.14
CA GLU A 121 -1.85 -21.95 26.46
C GLU A 121 -2.35 -21.60 25.07
N LEU A 122 -3.16 -20.55 24.93
CA LEU A 122 -3.68 -20.09 23.65
C LEU A 122 -2.57 -19.64 22.69
N ASP A 123 -1.53 -18.96 23.19
CA ASP A 123 -0.35 -18.57 22.41
C ASP A 123 0.40 -19.79 21.84
N ARG A 124 0.48 -20.89 22.61
CA ARG A 124 1.09 -22.14 22.11
C ARG A 124 0.26 -22.76 20.99
N VAL A 125 -1.07 -22.68 21.07
CA VAL A 125 -1.95 -23.13 19.98
C VAL A 125 -1.73 -22.27 18.75
N LYS A 126 -1.77 -20.93 18.88
CA LYS A 126 -1.53 -20.00 17.79
C LYS A 126 -0.17 -20.25 17.12
N SER A 127 0.90 -20.43 17.90
CA SER A 127 2.23 -20.71 17.38
C SER A 127 2.32 -22.00 16.56
N ARG A 128 1.52 -23.03 16.90
CA ARG A 128 1.43 -24.26 16.09
C ARG A 128 0.74 -24.00 14.74
N LEU A 129 -0.27 -23.13 14.71
CA LEU A 129 -0.94 -22.72 13.46
C LEU A 129 -0.02 -21.82 12.61
N ASP A 130 0.74 -20.91 13.23
CA ASP A 130 1.71 -20.04 12.56
C ASP A 130 2.77 -20.84 11.77
N ALA A 131 3.03 -22.09 12.15
CA ALA A 131 3.96 -22.99 11.47
C ALA A 131 3.34 -23.79 10.30
N LEU A 132 2.04 -23.62 10.02
CA LEU A 132 1.33 -24.31 8.95
C LEU A 132 1.22 -23.42 7.70
N SER A 133 1.24 -24.03 6.52
CA SER A 133 0.79 -23.37 5.29
C SER A 133 -0.74 -23.37 5.25
N ALA A 134 -1.34 -22.18 5.13
CA ALA A 134 -2.78 -22.01 5.04
C ALA A 134 -3.25 -22.09 3.57
N PRO A 135 -4.36 -22.80 3.28
CA PRO A 135 -5.01 -22.73 1.97
C PRO A 135 -5.70 -21.37 1.78
N SER A 136 -5.99 -20.99 0.52
CA SER A 136 -6.60 -19.71 0.16
C SER A 136 -7.93 -19.40 0.87
N GLY A 137 -8.71 -20.43 1.22
CA GLY A 137 -9.97 -20.29 1.95
C GLY A 137 -9.84 -20.02 3.45
N VAL A 138 -8.64 -20.03 4.03
CA VAL A 138 -8.40 -19.66 5.44
C VAL A 138 -7.85 -18.24 5.49
N SER A 139 -8.64 -17.31 6.02
CA SER A 139 -8.35 -15.87 5.93
C SER A 139 -7.45 -15.34 7.05
N SER A 140 -7.54 -15.89 8.26
CA SER A 140 -6.69 -15.50 9.40
C SER A 140 -6.85 -16.42 10.61
N TRP A 141 -5.97 -16.31 11.60
CA TRP A 141 -6.18 -16.84 12.95
C TRP A 141 -5.55 -15.94 14.03
N HIS A 142 -6.16 -15.88 15.20
CA HIS A 142 -5.69 -15.08 16.34
C HIS A 142 -6.15 -15.67 17.67
N VAL A 143 -5.50 -15.27 18.77
CA VAL A 143 -6.00 -15.52 20.13
C VAL A 143 -7.11 -14.52 20.42
N ASP A 144 -8.28 -15.00 20.80
CA ASP A 144 -9.41 -14.19 21.25
C ASP A 144 -9.57 -14.38 22.77
N PRO A 145 -9.20 -13.39 23.60
CA PRO A 145 -9.27 -13.51 25.05
C PRO A 145 -10.72 -13.53 25.58
N GLU A 146 -11.67 -12.97 24.83
CA GLU A 146 -13.08 -12.92 25.21
C GLU A 146 -13.77 -14.26 24.93
N ALA A 147 -13.51 -14.86 23.76
CA ALA A 147 -13.93 -16.23 23.45
C ALA A 147 -13.07 -17.28 24.18
N ASN A 148 -11.92 -16.88 24.73
CA ASN A 148 -10.92 -17.72 25.38
C ASN A 148 -10.47 -18.92 24.52
N THR A 149 -10.34 -18.71 23.22
CA THR A 149 -9.90 -19.72 22.23
C THR A 149 -9.02 -19.07 21.16
N VAL A 150 -8.37 -19.88 20.32
CA VAL A 150 -7.83 -19.39 19.06
C VAL A 150 -8.94 -19.36 18.02
N VAL A 151 -9.27 -18.18 17.49
CA VAL A 151 -10.25 -18.03 16.41
C VAL A 151 -9.54 -18.24 15.08
N VAL A 152 -10.09 -19.12 14.24
CA VAL A 152 -9.71 -19.30 12.83
C VAL A 152 -10.83 -18.77 11.96
N ASN A 153 -10.55 -17.78 11.12
CA ASN A 153 -11.49 -17.23 10.16
C ASN A 153 -11.36 -17.96 8.82
N VAL A 154 -12.49 -18.38 8.27
CA VAL A 154 -12.60 -19.10 6.99
C VAL A 154 -13.51 -18.31 6.05
N VAL A 155 -13.15 -18.21 4.78
CA VAL A 155 -14.00 -17.59 3.77
C VAL A 155 -15.24 -18.44 3.57
N ALA A 156 -16.43 -17.86 3.69
CA ALA A 156 -17.69 -18.59 3.74
C ALA A 156 -17.92 -19.47 2.49
N SER A 157 -17.55 -18.99 1.30
CA SER A 157 -17.64 -19.75 0.04
C SER A 157 -16.72 -20.97 0.00
N GLU A 158 -15.59 -20.92 0.71
CA GLU A 158 -14.52 -21.93 0.65
C GLU A 158 -14.61 -22.97 1.77
N GLN A 159 -15.58 -22.88 2.69
CA GLN A 159 -15.71 -23.83 3.79
C GLN A 159 -15.89 -25.29 3.30
N GLY A 160 -16.47 -25.44 2.11
CA GLY A 160 -16.68 -26.73 1.44
C GLY A 160 -15.42 -27.34 0.82
N ASP A 161 -14.30 -26.62 0.81
CA ASP A 161 -13.05 -27.10 0.23
C ASP A 161 -12.36 -28.14 1.12
N ASN A 162 -11.69 -29.12 0.48
CA ASN A 162 -11.02 -30.22 1.18
C ASN A 162 -9.80 -29.74 1.98
N ASP A 163 -9.00 -28.83 1.41
CA ASP A 163 -7.79 -28.33 2.05
C ASP A 163 -8.14 -27.41 3.21
N VAL A 164 -9.18 -26.58 3.07
CA VAL A 164 -9.74 -25.78 4.17
C VAL A 164 -10.22 -26.67 5.31
N ARG A 165 -11.00 -27.72 5.04
CA ARG A 165 -11.42 -28.69 6.06
C ARG A 165 -10.24 -29.37 6.74
N ALA A 166 -9.23 -29.78 5.97
CA ALA A 166 -8.04 -30.43 6.49
C ALA A 166 -7.23 -29.48 7.40
N PHE A 167 -7.09 -28.21 7.02
CA PHE A 167 -6.45 -27.18 7.84
C PHE A 167 -7.21 -26.97 9.15
N VAL A 168 -8.53 -26.80 9.10
CA VAL A 168 -9.37 -26.63 10.30
C VAL A 168 -9.27 -27.85 11.22
N ALA A 169 -9.22 -29.07 10.67
CA ALA A 169 -9.02 -30.28 11.47
C ALA A 169 -7.64 -30.30 12.17
N LYS A 170 -6.57 -29.84 11.49
CA LYS A 170 -5.25 -29.66 12.11
C LYS A 170 -5.29 -28.60 13.21
N ALA A 171 -5.97 -27.48 12.97
CA ALA A 171 -6.12 -26.41 13.95
C ALA A 171 -6.82 -26.90 15.23
N ARG A 172 -7.93 -27.64 15.09
CA ARG A 172 -8.65 -28.22 16.25
C ARG A 172 -7.83 -29.25 17.03
N LYS A 173 -6.92 -29.96 16.37
CA LYS A 173 -5.96 -30.85 17.05
C LYS A 173 -4.87 -30.08 17.80
N ALA A 174 -4.58 -28.85 17.41
CA ALA A 174 -3.55 -28.04 18.05
C ALA A 174 -3.98 -27.50 19.42
N GLY A 175 -5.28 -27.32 19.67
CA GLY A 175 -5.85 -26.91 20.96
C GLY A 175 -7.24 -26.28 20.84
N PRO A 176 -7.68 -25.48 21.85
CA PRO A 176 -8.98 -24.80 21.83
C PRO A 176 -9.10 -23.83 20.65
N VAL A 177 -9.91 -24.22 19.65
CA VAL A 177 -10.14 -23.46 18.42
C VAL A 177 -11.62 -23.24 18.15
N THR A 178 -11.98 -21.99 17.89
CA THR A 178 -13.28 -21.58 17.36
C THR A 178 -13.13 -21.23 15.89
N VAL A 179 -14.05 -21.68 15.03
CA VAL A 179 -14.04 -21.30 13.60
C VAL A 179 -15.12 -20.26 13.38
N LYS A 180 -14.75 -19.12 12.80
CA LYS A 180 -15.66 -18.06 12.36
C LYS A 180 -15.60 -17.96 10.83
N GLN A 181 -16.63 -17.36 10.24
CA GLN A 181 -16.70 -17.12 8.81
C GLN A 181 -16.47 -15.65 8.49
N THR A 182 -15.75 -15.37 7.41
CA THR A 182 -15.67 -14.06 6.76
C THR A 182 -16.30 -14.14 5.38
N ALA A 183 -16.88 -13.04 4.89
CA ALA A 183 -17.44 -12.99 3.55
C ALA A 183 -16.35 -13.16 2.47
N GLU A 184 -15.21 -12.50 2.69
CA GLU A 184 -14.11 -12.45 1.73
C GLU A 184 -12.75 -12.69 2.43
N ALA A 185 -11.74 -12.98 1.62
CA ALA A 185 -10.35 -13.02 2.07
C ALA A 185 -9.74 -11.60 2.09
N PRO A 186 -8.84 -11.29 3.03
CA PRO A 186 -8.12 -10.01 3.01
C PRO A 186 -7.24 -9.91 1.76
N GLN A 187 -7.20 -8.73 1.14
CA GLN A 187 -6.34 -8.41 0.01
C GLN A 187 -5.43 -7.23 0.36
N THR A 188 -4.24 -7.18 -0.24
CA THR A 188 -3.34 -6.03 -0.11
C THR A 188 -3.87 -4.84 -0.91
N PHE A 189 -3.71 -3.61 -0.40
CA PHE A 189 -4.06 -2.37 -1.11
C PHE A 189 -3.01 -2.00 -2.18
N ALA A 190 -2.72 -2.93 -3.09
CA ALA A 190 -1.89 -2.74 -4.26
C ALA A 190 -2.55 -3.45 -5.46
N ALA A 191 -2.11 -3.15 -6.68
CA ALA A 191 -2.71 -3.69 -7.89
C ALA A 191 -1.68 -4.42 -8.77
N GLY A 192 -2.20 -5.17 -9.74
CA GLY A 192 -1.40 -5.70 -10.84
C GLY A 192 -1.06 -4.59 -11.85
N THR A 193 0.09 -4.68 -12.50
CA THR A 193 0.43 -3.77 -13.61
C THR A 193 -0.28 -4.20 -14.88
N VAL A 194 -1.34 -3.50 -15.26
CA VAL A 194 -2.13 -3.79 -16.47
C VAL A 194 -1.71 -2.84 -17.60
N GLY A 195 -1.52 -3.37 -18.81
CA GLY A 195 -1.25 -2.53 -19.99
C GLY A 195 -2.38 -1.52 -20.23
N GLY A 196 -2.05 -0.25 -20.44
CA GLY A 196 -3.00 0.85 -20.58
C GLY A 196 -3.27 1.64 -19.28
N ASP A 197 -2.97 1.08 -18.10
CA ASP A 197 -3.14 1.79 -16.82
C ASP A 197 -2.26 3.05 -16.74
N PRO A 198 -2.72 4.11 -16.05
CA PRO A 198 -1.87 5.25 -15.77
C PRO A 198 -0.80 4.91 -14.73
N TYR A 199 0.41 5.40 -14.97
CA TYR A 199 1.43 5.56 -13.94
C TYR A 199 1.98 6.99 -13.98
N TYR A 200 2.59 7.39 -12.86
CA TYR A 200 3.10 8.74 -12.66
C TYR A 200 4.59 8.72 -12.33
N THR A 201 5.34 9.63 -12.93
CA THR A 201 6.76 9.88 -12.67
C THR A 201 7.00 11.38 -12.65
N GLY A 202 7.46 11.90 -11.51
CA GLY A 202 7.44 13.35 -11.26
C GLY A 202 6.04 13.93 -11.44
N ASN A 203 5.89 14.86 -12.39
CA ASN A 203 4.62 15.51 -12.76
C ASN A 203 4.05 14.96 -14.09
N VAL A 204 4.64 13.90 -14.64
CA VAL A 204 4.23 13.31 -15.91
C VAL A 204 3.33 12.11 -15.65
N ARG A 205 2.23 12.02 -16.40
CA ARG A 205 1.40 10.82 -16.52
C ARG A 205 1.74 10.13 -17.84
N CYS A 206 2.02 8.85 -17.77
CA CYS A 206 2.14 7.95 -18.92
C CYS A 206 1.28 6.71 -18.67
N SER A 207 1.26 5.81 -19.64
CA SER A 207 0.50 4.57 -19.59
C SER A 207 1.43 3.36 -19.59
N ILE A 208 1.07 2.32 -18.85
CA ILE A 208 1.81 1.04 -18.83
C ILE A 208 1.70 0.38 -20.21
N GLY A 209 2.80 -0.14 -20.76
CA GLY A 209 2.80 -0.87 -22.02
C GLY A 209 2.42 -2.32 -21.83
N PHE A 210 3.36 -3.14 -21.37
CA PHE A 210 3.12 -4.55 -21.12
C PHE A 210 3.88 -5.02 -19.89
N SER A 211 3.26 -5.88 -19.09
CA SER A 211 3.94 -6.59 -18.03
C SER A 211 5.02 -7.51 -18.58
N VAL A 212 6.20 -7.44 -17.99
CA VAL A 212 7.31 -8.38 -18.19
C VAL A 212 7.61 -9.02 -16.84
N HIS A 213 8.30 -10.15 -16.80
CA HIS A 213 8.71 -10.72 -15.52
C HIS A 213 9.59 -9.71 -14.75
N GLY A 214 9.12 -9.34 -13.55
CA GLY A 214 9.78 -8.37 -12.67
C GLY A 214 9.49 -6.89 -12.96
N GLY A 215 8.64 -6.56 -13.94
CA GLY A 215 8.41 -5.16 -14.31
C GLY A 215 7.33 -4.91 -15.36
N PHE A 216 7.38 -3.74 -15.98
CA PHE A 216 6.64 -3.44 -17.20
C PHE A 216 7.45 -2.56 -18.16
N VAL A 217 7.16 -2.64 -19.45
CA VAL A 217 7.72 -1.76 -20.49
C VAL A 217 6.84 -0.54 -20.71
N THR A 218 7.45 0.57 -21.11
CA THR A 218 6.80 1.86 -21.39
C THR A 218 7.66 2.68 -22.37
N ALA A 219 7.27 3.91 -22.68
CA ALA A 219 8.03 4.82 -23.55
C ALA A 219 9.21 5.47 -22.80
N GLY A 220 10.30 5.72 -23.53
CA GLY A 220 11.54 6.29 -23.00
C GLY A 220 11.38 7.75 -22.60
N HIS A 221 10.65 8.53 -23.39
CA HIS A 221 10.42 9.95 -23.10
C HIS A 221 9.62 10.21 -21.81
N CYS A 222 8.97 9.18 -21.25
CA CYS A 222 8.23 9.29 -19.99
C CYS A 222 9.14 9.47 -18.77
N GLY A 223 10.38 8.96 -18.81
CA GLY A 223 11.25 9.01 -17.64
C GLY A 223 12.66 8.51 -17.90
N GLN A 224 13.58 8.97 -17.07
CA GLN A 224 15.00 8.58 -17.11
C GLN A 224 15.28 7.45 -16.13
N ALA A 225 16.36 6.69 -16.38
CA ALA A 225 16.82 5.65 -15.47
C ALA A 225 16.99 6.19 -14.02
N GLY A 226 16.50 5.44 -13.04
CA GLY A 226 16.43 5.83 -11.63
C GLY A 226 15.18 6.63 -11.23
N GLY A 227 14.38 7.11 -12.18
CA GLY A 227 13.14 7.85 -11.90
C GLY A 227 12.12 7.02 -11.14
N ALA A 228 11.54 7.56 -10.06
CA ALA A 228 10.53 6.87 -9.25
C ALA A 228 9.17 6.83 -9.96
N VAL A 229 8.47 5.71 -9.80
CA VAL A 229 7.15 5.46 -10.41
C VAL A 229 6.10 5.19 -9.36
N ARG A 230 4.96 5.87 -9.48
CA ARG A 230 3.76 5.67 -8.68
C ARG A 230 2.61 5.18 -9.54
N GLY A 231 1.76 4.34 -8.97
CA GLY A 231 0.56 3.83 -9.62
C GLY A 231 -0.57 4.84 -9.66
N TRP A 232 -1.69 4.42 -10.26
CA TRP A 232 -2.91 5.22 -10.38
C TRP A 232 -3.51 5.62 -9.03
N ASP A 233 -3.24 4.84 -7.98
CA ASP A 233 -3.63 5.07 -6.59
C ASP A 233 -2.64 5.96 -5.81
N GLY A 234 -1.55 6.37 -6.45
CA GLY A 234 -0.47 7.15 -5.84
C GLY A 234 0.55 6.34 -5.03
N SER A 235 0.36 5.02 -4.88
CA SER A 235 1.30 4.15 -4.18
C SER A 235 2.57 3.92 -5.02
N ALA A 236 3.70 3.62 -4.38
CA ALA A 236 4.95 3.37 -5.08
C ALA A 236 4.88 2.04 -5.83
N ILE A 237 5.27 2.01 -7.10
CA ILE A 237 5.43 0.77 -7.88
C ILE A 237 6.90 0.34 -7.89
N GLY A 238 7.79 1.25 -8.26
CA GLY A 238 9.21 0.96 -8.48
C GLY A 238 9.93 2.14 -9.12
N ASN A 239 10.92 1.87 -9.96
CA ASN A 239 11.70 2.90 -10.65
C ASN A 239 12.13 2.46 -12.05
N PHE A 240 12.37 3.43 -12.93
CA PHE A 240 12.92 3.17 -14.26
C PHE A 240 14.29 2.50 -14.13
N GLN A 241 14.46 1.35 -14.78
CA GLN A 241 15.70 0.57 -14.77
C GLN A 241 16.53 0.83 -16.04
N GLY A 242 15.86 1.18 -17.13
CA GLY A 242 16.48 1.62 -18.37
C GLY A 242 15.51 2.51 -19.14
N SER A 243 16.07 3.46 -19.89
CA SER A 243 15.33 4.35 -20.79
C SER A 243 16.24 4.78 -21.95
N SER A 244 15.67 4.94 -23.14
CA SER A 244 16.33 5.49 -24.33
C SER A 244 15.34 6.41 -25.05
N PHE A 245 15.68 7.70 -25.13
CA PHE A 245 14.98 8.71 -25.93
C PHE A 245 15.86 9.99 -26.08
N PRO A 246 16.05 10.56 -27.29
CA PRO A 246 15.59 10.08 -28.60
C PRO A 246 16.43 8.87 -29.08
N ASP A 247 16.61 8.70 -30.40
CA ASP A 247 17.15 7.51 -31.11
C ASP A 247 16.17 6.34 -31.11
N ASN A 248 15.71 5.96 -29.92
CA ASN A 248 14.62 5.02 -29.69
C ASN A 248 13.58 5.69 -28.79
N ASP A 249 12.45 5.02 -28.51
CA ASP A 249 11.50 5.49 -27.50
C ASP A 249 10.94 4.34 -26.65
N TYR A 250 11.80 3.80 -25.80
CA TYR A 250 11.44 2.77 -24.84
C TYR A 250 12.08 2.95 -23.48
N ALA A 251 11.44 2.34 -22.49
CA ALA A 251 11.93 2.16 -21.15
C ALA A 251 11.33 0.91 -20.52
N TRP A 252 11.88 0.51 -19.37
CA TRP A 252 11.22 -0.43 -18.48
C TRP A 252 11.39 -0.05 -17.02
N VAL A 253 10.41 -0.44 -16.23
CA VAL A 253 10.29 -0.11 -14.80
C VAL A 253 10.20 -1.43 -14.04
N ASN A 254 10.96 -1.59 -12.95
CA ASN A 254 10.77 -2.73 -12.07
C ASN A 254 9.49 -2.59 -11.24
N VAL A 255 8.90 -3.71 -10.84
CA VAL A 255 7.68 -3.74 -10.03
C VAL A 255 7.99 -4.33 -8.66
N GLY A 256 7.55 -3.63 -7.61
CA GLY A 256 7.69 -4.02 -6.20
C GLY A 256 6.63 -3.34 -5.32
N SER A 257 6.92 -3.19 -4.02
CA SER A 257 6.07 -2.41 -3.10
C SER A 257 4.61 -2.89 -3.00
N GLY A 258 4.39 -4.20 -3.14
CA GLY A 258 3.07 -4.83 -3.10
C GLY A 258 2.39 -4.95 -4.46
N TRP A 259 2.91 -4.31 -5.51
CA TRP A 259 2.44 -4.49 -6.89
C TRP A 259 2.96 -5.81 -7.48
N TRP A 260 2.22 -6.37 -8.43
CA TRP A 260 2.61 -7.59 -9.16
C TRP A 260 2.39 -7.41 -10.66
N THR A 261 2.94 -8.32 -11.46
CA THR A 261 2.79 -8.28 -12.92
C THR A 261 1.65 -9.18 -13.36
N VAL A 262 0.89 -8.77 -14.38
CA VAL A 262 -0.23 -9.54 -14.94
C VAL A 262 -0.23 -9.48 -16.47
N PRO A 263 -0.59 -10.56 -17.18
CA PRO A 263 -0.53 -10.63 -18.64
C PRO A 263 -1.78 -10.02 -19.30
N VAL A 264 -2.13 -8.78 -18.93
CA VAL A 264 -3.41 -8.15 -19.29
C VAL A 264 -3.19 -6.75 -19.88
N VAL A 265 -3.98 -6.40 -20.88
CA VAL A 265 -4.19 -5.03 -21.38
C VAL A 265 -5.63 -4.60 -21.09
N LEU A 266 -5.78 -3.44 -20.48
CA LEU A 266 -7.02 -2.85 -20.04
C LEU A 266 -7.89 -2.45 -21.23
N GLY A 267 -9.12 -2.96 -21.27
CA GLY A 267 -10.12 -2.63 -22.30
C GLY A 267 -10.92 -1.37 -22.00
N TRP A 268 -10.72 -0.76 -20.81
CA TRP A 268 -11.39 0.46 -20.33
C TRP A 268 -12.92 0.40 -20.39
N GLY A 269 -13.50 -0.81 -20.33
CA GLY A 269 -14.94 -1.04 -20.52
C GLY A 269 -15.46 -0.81 -21.94
N THR A 270 -14.60 -0.39 -22.88
CA THR A 270 -14.93 -0.33 -24.32
C THR A 270 -14.92 -1.74 -24.91
N VAL A 271 -13.97 -2.56 -24.46
CA VAL A 271 -13.91 -4.01 -24.68
C VAL A 271 -13.59 -4.70 -23.36
N SER A 272 -13.75 -6.02 -23.31
CA SER A 272 -13.19 -6.81 -22.21
C SER A 272 -11.67 -6.67 -22.17
N ASP A 273 -11.07 -6.81 -21.00
CA ASP A 273 -9.62 -6.83 -20.87
C ASP A 273 -9.00 -7.96 -21.71
N GLN A 274 -7.89 -7.65 -22.37
CA GLN A 274 -7.26 -8.55 -23.33
C GLN A 274 -6.09 -9.26 -22.69
N LEU A 275 -6.05 -10.60 -22.83
CA LEU A 275 -4.90 -11.40 -22.42
C LEU A 275 -3.77 -11.26 -23.44
N VAL A 276 -2.55 -11.20 -22.92
CA VAL A 276 -1.33 -11.17 -23.72
C VAL A 276 -0.76 -12.59 -23.80
N ARG A 277 -0.62 -13.12 -25.01
CA ARG A 277 -0.14 -14.51 -25.25
C ARG A 277 1.18 -14.60 -26.01
N GLY A 278 1.68 -13.49 -26.53
CA GLY A 278 2.95 -13.45 -27.24
C GLY A 278 3.27 -12.08 -27.81
N SER A 279 4.25 -12.03 -28.70
CA SER A 279 4.71 -10.80 -29.38
C SER A 279 4.98 -11.01 -30.86
N ASN A 280 4.21 -11.88 -31.51
CA ASN A 280 4.29 -12.05 -32.96
C ASN A 280 3.87 -10.75 -33.65
N GLU A 281 4.77 -10.23 -34.49
CA GLU A 281 4.63 -8.91 -35.08
C GLU A 281 3.62 -8.92 -36.24
N ALA A 282 2.62 -8.03 -36.17
CA ALA A 282 1.57 -7.92 -37.15
C ALA A 282 2.09 -7.28 -38.46
N PRO A 283 1.73 -7.78 -39.66
CA PRO A 283 2.17 -7.20 -40.93
C PRO A 283 1.48 -5.85 -41.23
N ILE A 284 2.03 -5.08 -42.18
CA ILE A 284 1.36 -3.88 -42.70
C ILE A 284 -0.04 -4.26 -43.23
N GLY A 285 -1.03 -3.42 -42.93
CA GLY A 285 -2.45 -3.64 -43.22
C GLY A 285 -3.22 -4.38 -42.13
N ALA A 286 -2.55 -5.08 -41.20
CA ALA A 286 -3.20 -5.78 -40.12
C ALA A 286 -3.94 -4.83 -39.18
N SER A 287 -5.05 -5.29 -38.60
CA SER A 287 -5.76 -4.59 -37.54
C SER A 287 -4.91 -4.53 -36.27
N ILE A 288 -4.91 -3.38 -35.62
CA ILE A 288 -4.16 -3.14 -34.39
C ILE A 288 -4.95 -2.21 -33.48
N CYS A 289 -4.88 -2.46 -32.18
CA CYS A 289 -5.54 -1.63 -31.17
C CYS A 289 -4.52 -1.08 -30.19
N ARG A 290 -4.84 0.07 -29.58
CA ARG A 290 -4.06 0.72 -28.54
C ARG A 290 -4.91 0.88 -27.29
N SER A 291 -4.29 0.73 -26.12
CA SER A 291 -4.85 1.11 -24.82
C SER A 291 -3.96 2.15 -24.14
N GLY A 292 -4.56 3.19 -23.57
CA GLY A 292 -3.84 4.24 -22.85
C GLY A 292 -4.75 5.04 -21.93
N SER A 293 -4.18 5.70 -20.95
CA SER A 293 -4.90 6.34 -19.85
C SER A 293 -5.57 7.68 -20.18
N THR A 294 -5.41 8.21 -21.40
CA THR A 294 -6.09 9.45 -21.83
C THR A 294 -7.29 9.16 -22.72
N THR A 295 -7.06 8.45 -23.82
CA THR A 295 -8.10 8.20 -24.83
C THR A 295 -8.59 6.76 -24.83
N HIS A 296 -8.12 5.93 -23.89
CA HIS A 296 -8.58 4.57 -23.69
C HIS A 296 -8.29 3.68 -24.91
N TRP A 297 -9.31 2.94 -25.37
CA TRP A 297 -9.20 1.88 -26.37
C TRP A 297 -9.56 2.38 -27.78
N HIS A 298 -8.59 2.33 -28.70
CA HIS A 298 -8.79 2.70 -30.10
C HIS A 298 -8.13 1.70 -31.05
N CYS A 299 -8.74 1.45 -32.20
CA CYS A 299 -8.23 0.52 -33.19
C CYS A 299 -8.09 1.16 -34.58
N GLY A 300 -7.28 0.54 -35.41
CA GLY A 300 -6.94 0.98 -36.76
C GLY A 300 -6.09 -0.09 -37.45
N ASN A 301 -5.19 0.34 -38.33
CA ASN A 301 -4.34 -0.54 -39.12
C ASN A 301 -2.87 -0.15 -39.01
N VAL A 302 -1.99 -1.13 -39.17
CA VAL A 302 -0.55 -0.90 -39.39
C VAL A 302 -0.38 -0.30 -40.80
N LEU A 303 0.27 0.85 -40.90
CA LEU A 303 0.44 1.60 -42.15
C LEU A 303 1.85 1.48 -42.72
N ALA A 304 2.87 1.50 -41.87
CA ALA A 304 4.26 1.39 -42.24
C ALA A 304 5.09 0.82 -41.09
N LYS A 305 6.28 0.33 -41.43
CA LYS A 305 7.30 -0.17 -40.48
C LYS A 305 8.64 0.43 -40.82
N ASN A 306 9.56 0.38 -39.87
CA ASN A 306 10.91 0.91 -40.00
C ASN A 306 10.93 2.41 -40.36
N GLU A 307 9.98 3.18 -39.82
CA GLU A 307 9.88 4.61 -40.09
C GLU A 307 10.77 5.41 -39.13
N THR A 308 11.41 6.45 -39.64
CA THR A 308 12.12 7.43 -38.80
C THR A 308 11.22 8.63 -38.56
N VAL A 309 10.99 8.94 -37.29
CA VAL A 309 10.14 10.05 -36.85
C VAL A 309 11.03 11.14 -36.26
N ASN A 310 10.89 12.37 -36.75
CA ASN A 310 11.69 13.50 -36.28
C ASN A 310 10.90 14.29 -35.24
N TYR A 311 11.12 14.01 -33.96
CA TYR A 311 10.61 14.82 -32.86
C TYR A 311 11.51 16.06 -32.62
N SER A 312 11.02 17.02 -31.83
CA SER A 312 11.81 18.21 -31.49
C SER A 312 13.05 17.88 -30.65
N GLN A 313 13.04 16.76 -29.93
CA GLN A 313 14.15 16.26 -29.12
C GLN A 313 15.19 15.49 -29.96
N GLY A 314 14.81 14.99 -31.14
CA GLY A 314 15.67 14.20 -32.02
C GLY A 314 14.89 13.18 -32.85
N ALA A 315 15.60 12.54 -33.79
CA ALA A 315 15.05 11.44 -34.57
C ALA A 315 14.88 10.18 -33.71
N VAL A 316 13.81 9.45 -33.96
CA VAL A 316 13.55 8.11 -33.41
C VAL A 316 13.38 7.15 -34.59
N HIS A 317 14.09 6.03 -34.56
CA HIS A 317 14.20 5.11 -35.69
C HIS A 317 13.34 3.86 -35.51
N GLN A 318 13.19 3.11 -36.60
CA GLN A 318 12.55 1.80 -36.63
C GLN A 318 11.09 1.74 -36.11
N MET A 319 10.38 2.86 -36.17
CA MET A 319 9.02 2.96 -35.64
C MET A 319 8.00 2.26 -36.53
N THR A 320 6.92 1.78 -35.92
CA THR A 320 5.74 1.28 -36.65
C THR A 320 4.64 2.32 -36.63
N LYS A 321 4.18 2.70 -37.82
CA LYS A 321 3.12 3.68 -38.02
C LYS A 321 1.76 3.02 -38.07
N THR A 322 0.76 3.66 -37.49
CA THR A 322 -0.62 3.17 -37.46
C THR A 322 -1.63 4.29 -37.75
N SER A 323 -2.82 3.93 -38.20
CA SER A 323 -3.97 4.85 -38.30
C SER A 323 -4.72 5.06 -36.97
N VAL A 324 -4.18 4.52 -35.86
CA VAL A 324 -4.80 4.66 -34.54
C VAL A 324 -4.51 6.06 -34.00
N CYS A 325 -5.51 6.70 -33.40
CA CYS A 325 -5.33 7.99 -32.73
C CYS A 325 -4.76 7.82 -31.30
N ALA A 326 -4.05 8.83 -30.81
CA ALA A 326 -3.55 8.92 -29.45
C ALA A 326 -3.39 10.39 -29.05
N GLU A 327 -3.40 10.67 -27.75
CA GLU A 327 -3.18 12.00 -27.19
C GLU A 327 -2.20 11.98 -26.00
N GLY A 328 -1.85 13.16 -25.49
CA GLY A 328 -0.91 13.29 -24.37
C GLY A 328 -1.35 12.47 -23.16
N GLY A 329 -0.45 11.62 -22.64
CA GLY A 329 -0.71 10.67 -21.56
C GLY A 329 -0.97 9.23 -22.00
N ASP A 330 -1.28 8.99 -23.28
CA ASP A 330 -1.32 7.63 -23.85
C ASP A 330 0.08 7.05 -24.12
N SER A 331 1.12 7.90 -24.11
CA SER A 331 2.53 7.51 -24.20
C SER A 331 2.87 6.34 -23.27
N GLY A 332 3.60 5.37 -23.79
CA GLY A 332 3.92 4.11 -23.14
C GLY A 332 2.83 3.05 -23.24
N GLY A 333 1.58 3.43 -23.50
CA GLY A 333 0.43 2.53 -23.57
C GLY A 333 0.54 1.45 -24.64
N SER A 334 -0.09 0.32 -24.38
CA SER A 334 -0.02 -0.91 -25.19
C SER A 334 -0.54 -0.70 -26.61
N PHE A 335 0.18 -1.18 -27.61
CA PHE A 335 -0.36 -1.56 -28.92
C PHE A 335 -0.42 -3.10 -29.02
N ILE A 336 -1.60 -3.65 -29.31
CA ILE A 336 -1.88 -5.09 -29.35
C ILE A 336 -2.65 -5.47 -30.63
N SER A 337 -2.34 -6.62 -31.22
CA SER A 337 -3.06 -7.18 -32.37
C SER A 337 -3.47 -8.61 -32.04
N GLY A 338 -4.79 -8.86 -31.98
CA GLY A 338 -5.30 -10.09 -31.36
C GLY A 338 -4.86 -10.16 -29.90
N ASP A 339 -4.10 -11.21 -29.57
CA ASP A 339 -3.47 -11.43 -28.26
C ASP A 339 -1.94 -11.23 -28.27
N GLN A 340 -1.42 -10.61 -29.35
CA GLN A 340 0.02 -10.41 -29.56
C GLN A 340 0.41 -8.96 -29.28
N ALA A 341 1.34 -8.77 -28.34
CA ALA A 341 1.93 -7.47 -28.02
C ALA A 341 2.75 -6.96 -29.22
N GLN A 342 2.50 -5.71 -29.62
CA GLN A 342 3.14 -5.09 -30.79
C GLN A 342 4.16 -4.03 -30.38
N GLY A 343 3.83 -3.17 -29.40
CA GLY A 343 4.73 -2.11 -28.98
C GLY A 343 4.13 -1.13 -27.98
N VAL A 344 4.92 -0.11 -27.63
CA VAL A 344 4.52 0.96 -26.71
C VAL A 344 4.32 2.27 -27.45
N THR A 345 3.26 3.00 -27.13
CA THR A 345 2.89 4.27 -27.76
C THR A 345 4.01 5.30 -27.59
N SER A 346 4.50 5.90 -28.67
CA SER A 346 5.54 6.93 -28.62
C SER A 346 4.93 8.33 -28.80
N GLY A 347 4.36 8.59 -29.97
CA GLY A 347 3.74 9.86 -30.28
C GLY A 347 2.97 9.79 -31.58
N GLY A 348 2.34 10.89 -31.97
CA GLY A 348 1.48 10.94 -33.15
C GLY A 348 1.19 12.35 -33.61
N TRP A 349 0.36 12.46 -34.63
CA TRP A 349 -0.28 13.72 -35.03
C TRP A 349 -1.79 13.55 -35.16
N GLY A 350 -2.51 14.67 -35.19
CA GLY A 350 -3.97 14.67 -35.10
C GLY A 350 -4.44 14.44 -33.67
N ASN A 351 -5.64 13.88 -33.52
CA ASN A 351 -6.27 13.58 -32.22
C ASN A 351 -7.40 12.56 -32.40
N CYS A 352 -8.04 12.12 -31.31
CA CYS A 352 -9.11 11.13 -31.41
C CYS A 352 -10.49 11.68 -31.84
N SER A 353 -10.64 13.00 -31.97
CA SER A 353 -11.87 13.64 -32.45
C SER A 353 -11.89 13.87 -33.96
N SER A 354 -10.74 14.16 -34.59
CA SER A 354 -10.62 14.44 -36.03
C SER A 354 -9.80 13.39 -36.79
N GLY A 355 -9.35 12.33 -36.11
CA GLY A 355 -8.43 11.35 -36.64
C GLY A 355 -6.96 11.77 -36.48
N GLY A 356 -6.09 10.78 -36.60
CA GLY A 356 -4.66 10.94 -36.39
C GLY A 356 -3.89 9.67 -36.76
N GLU A 357 -2.57 9.77 -36.77
CA GLU A 357 -1.68 8.63 -36.94
C GLU A 357 -0.71 8.60 -35.78
N THR A 358 -0.42 7.40 -35.29
CA THR A 358 0.40 7.18 -34.10
C THR A 358 1.50 6.18 -34.40
N TRP A 359 2.70 6.46 -33.91
CA TRP A 359 3.84 5.56 -33.92
C TRP A 359 3.97 4.84 -32.58
N HIS A 360 4.35 3.57 -32.67
CA HIS A 360 4.79 2.82 -31.51
C HIS A 360 6.19 2.26 -31.73
N GLN A 361 6.92 2.18 -30.62
CA GLN A 361 8.21 1.50 -30.55
C GLN A 361 7.94 -0.03 -30.47
N PRO A 362 8.48 -0.85 -31.39
CA PRO A 362 8.23 -2.29 -31.40
C PRO A 362 8.67 -2.98 -30.10
N ILE A 363 7.82 -3.84 -29.54
CA ILE A 363 8.08 -4.48 -28.24
C ILE A 363 9.30 -5.40 -28.27
N ASN A 364 9.51 -6.13 -29.37
CA ASN A 364 10.58 -7.13 -29.47
C ASN A 364 11.97 -6.49 -29.35
N GLU A 365 12.14 -5.23 -29.77
CA GLU A 365 13.38 -4.50 -29.56
C GLU A 365 13.64 -4.25 -28.07
N ILE A 366 12.62 -3.81 -27.33
CA ILE A 366 12.69 -3.52 -25.89
C ILE A 366 13.06 -4.79 -25.12
N LEU A 367 12.37 -5.90 -25.44
CA LEU A 367 12.61 -7.21 -24.83
C LEU A 367 14.06 -7.66 -25.04
N ASN A 368 14.56 -7.58 -26.29
CA ASN A 368 15.92 -7.96 -26.63
C ASN A 368 16.96 -7.05 -25.97
N ARG A 369 16.73 -5.73 -25.97
CA ARG A 369 17.68 -4.73 -25.45
C ARG A 369 17.98 -4.92 -23.96
N TYR A 370 16.97 -5.30 -23.19
CA TYR A 370 17.04 -5.43 -21.74
C TYR A 370 17.00 -6.88 -21.24
N GLY A 371 16.90 -7.87 -22.13
CA GLY A 371 16.80 -9.28 -21.76
C GLY A 371 15.51 -9.61 -20.99
N LEU A 372 14.41 -8.91 -21.32
CA LEU A 372 13.12 -9.06 -20.64
C LEU A 372 12.29 -10.16 -21.29
N THR A 373 11.46 -10.83 -20.49
CA THR A 373 10.48 -11.82 -20.97
C THR A 373 9.08 -11.31 -20.67
N LEU A 374 8.23 -11.29 -21.69
CA LEU A 374 6.82 -10.89 -21.57
C LEU A 374 6.09 -11.81 -20.59
N HIS A 375 5.33 -11.24 -19.66
CA HIS A 375 4.42 -12.04 -18.85
C HIS A 375 3.22 -12.39 -19.74
N THR A 376 3.04 -13.68 -20.02
CA THR A 376 1.97 -14.20 -20.90
C THR A 376 1.01 -15.12 -20.14
N ALA A 377 -0.22 -15.22 -20.65
CA ALA A 377 -1.34 -15.97 -20.06
C ALA A 377 -1.47 -17.42 -20.52
#